data_AF-A0A4V2AI54-F1
#
_entry.id   AF-A0A4V2AI54-F1
#
_cell.length_a   1.000
_cell.length_b   1.000
_cell.length_c   1.000
_cell.angle_alpha   90.00
_cell.angle_beta   90.00
_cell.angle_gamma   90.00
#
_symmetry.space_group_name_H-M   'P 1'
#
loop_
_entity.id
_entity.type
_entity.pdbx_description
1 polymer ?
#
loop_
_entity_poly.entity_id
_entity_poly.type
_entity_poly.pdbx_seq_one_letter_code
_entity_poly.pdbx_strand_id
1 'polypeptide(L)'
;MTAWLRRYRWVWPLLLIVLVLVVSGVALARPGGGHSYSGGSRSSGSSRSGGGGGGDGGVLFDLLFLLVIEHPSIGIPLVILVVVVMVVRAAIQRGMKAWSTTKPDVSRVETVHEDAPAARRELSQLRSVDPEFSLVLFEDFVYMLYAALQRSRALGTGPLAAYLAPGLPPALENPSLADVQGIVIGALRYVGFSGLGTAAIQVELEVEANYVEVLKTGQQHRYYVVDRLSLTRSHTAKSRPFARASKLDCPNCGAPLEALHGTECSYCRQQVGFGRFDWMVASVTSLSREPRGPLLTGNVAEAGTELPTIADPTAPQRFQEMQQRDPSLHWQGFTARIAHVFGELQIAWSGRDPLRIRPYVSDNSFQSMLYWIDLYVASRCRNVTENARILRIDLASATSDKHYDAITVRLFATSVDYTIGDDGKLLSGSKTRPRTYSEYWTWIRGTARRGASRGDTNCPNCGAPLRIGMAGTCEYCRIKVTAGEFDWVLSRIEQDDSYTG
;
A
#
# COMPACT_ATOMS: atom_id res chain seq x y z
N MET A 1 3.91 -31.09 -60.17
CA MET A 1 4.42 -30.21 -59.09
C MET A 1 3.47 -29.02 -59.03
N THR A 2 2.51 -28.94 -58.11
CA THR A 2 2.69 -28.28 -56.81
C THR A 2 1.50 -28.57 -55.90
N ALA A 3 1.46 -29.76 -55.29
CA ALA A 3 0.44 -30.17 -54.33
C ALA A 3 0.79 -29.78 -52.86
N TRP A 4 1.72 -28.84 -52.67
CA TRP A 4 2.28 -28.50 -51.36
C TRP A 4 1.84 -27.13 -50.81
N LEU A 5 1.20 -26.28 -51.63
CA LEU A 5 0.86 -24.89 -51.26
C LEU A 5 -0.63 -24.66 -50.88
N ARG A 6 -1.40 -25.72 -50.62
CA ARG A 6 -2.84 -25.60 -50.29
C ARG A 6 -3.22 -25.91 -48.84
N ARG A 7 -2.25 -26.21 -47.97
CA ARG A 7 -2.51 -26.68 -46.59
C ARG A 7 -2.33 -25.63 -45.48
N TYR A 8 -2.00 -24.38 -45.82
CA TYR A 8 -1.68 -23.33 -44.84
C TYR A 8 -2.41 -21.99 -45.07
N ARG A 9 -3.59 -22.00 -45.71
CA ARG A 9 -4.43 -20.79 -45.87
C ARG A 9 -5.17 -20.34 -44.59
N TRP A 10 -5.05 -21.10 -43.51
CA TRP A 10 -5.66 -20.82 -42.20
C TRP A 10 -4.64 -20.38 -41.15
N VAL A 11 -3.35 -20.39 -41.49
CA VAL A 11 -2.26 -20.04 -40.55
C VAL A 11 -1.93 -18.54 -40.55
N TRP A 12 -2.31 -17.82 -41.61
CA TRP A 12 -2.16 -16.36 -41.67
C TRP A 12 -3.19 -15.56 -40.84
N PRO A 13 -4.48 -15.96 -40.70
CA PRO A 13 -5.38 -15.30 -39.74
C PRO A 13 -5.11 -15.70 -38.29
N LEU A 14 -4.50 -16.87 -38.04
CA LEU A 14 -4.12 -17.31 -36.69
C LEU A 14 -2.87 -16.58 -36.16
N LEU A 15 -1.90 -16.26 -37.03
CA LEU A 15 -0.76 -15.41 -36.67
C LEU A 15 -1.17 -13.95 -36.41
N LEU A 16 -2.24 -13.46 -37.04
CA LEU A 16 -2.80 -12.12 -36.79
C LEU A 16 -3.65 -12.06 -35.52
N ILE A 17 -4.32 -13.16 -35.14
CA ILE A 17 -5.05 -13.28 -33.86
C ILE A 17 -4.07 -13.48 -32.68
N VAL A 18 -2.94 -14.17 -32.89
CA VAL A 18 -1.88 -14.29 -31.87
C VAL A 18 -1.08 -12.99 -31.73
N LEU A 19 -0.88 -12.20 -32.80
CA LEU A 19 -0.26 -10.88 -32.72
C LEU A 19 -1.17 -9.82 -32.04
N VAL A 20 -2.49 -10.00 -32.10
CA VAL A 20 -3.47 -9.14 -31.41
C VAL A 20 -3.71 -9.58 -29.95
N LEU A 21 -3.38 -10.81 -29.58
CA LEU A 21 -3.45 -11.30 -28.19
C LEU A 21 -2.18 -11.03 -27.35
N VAL A 22 -1.13 -10.45 -27.93
CA VAL A 22 0.13 -10.13 -27.22
C VAL A 22 0.23 -8.65 -26.82
N VAL A 23 -0.78 -7.84 -27.11
CA VAL A 23 -0.84 -6.46 -26.61
C VAL A 23 -2.05 -6.32 -25.70
N SER A 24 -1.81 -6.26 -24.38
CA SER A 24 -2.55 -5.47 -23.36
C SER A 24 -2.59 -6.20 -22.02
N GLY A 25 -2.01 -5.60 -20.98
CA GLY A 25 -2.17 -6.09 -19.61
C GLY A 25 -1.26 -5.38 -18.63
N VAL A 26 -1.42 -4.06 -18.53
CA VAL A 26 -0.63 -3.21 -17.62
C VAL A 26 -1.38 -3.02 -16.32
N ALA A 27 -0.74 -3.34 -15.21
CA ALA A 27 -1.35 -3.49 -13.90
C ALA A 27 -0.69 -2.54 -12.87
N LEU A 28 -1.49 -1.95 -11.97
CA LEU A 28 -1.17 -0.77 -11.15
C LEU A 28 -1.95 -0.80 -9.82
N ALA A 29 -1.25 -0.62 -8.71
CA ALA A 29 -1.82 -0.69 -7.36
C ALA A 29 -2.79 0.46 -7.05
N ARG A 30 -3.96 0.11 -6.50
CA ARG A 30 -5.06 0.99 -6.07
C ARG A 30 -5.72 0.37 -4.83
N PRO A 31 -6.13 1.15 -3.83
CA PRO A 31 -6.92 0.59 -2.73
C PRO A 31 -8.24 0.01 -3.28
N GLY A 32 -8.58 -1.20 -2.87
CA GLY A 32 -9.82 -1.86 -3.31
C GLY A 32 -9.63 -3.17 -4.08
N GLY A 33 -8.38 -3.60 -4.27
CA GLY A 33 -8.05 -4.71 -5.17
C GLY A 33 -8.35 -4.25 -6.58
N GLY A 34 -7.34 -4.09 -7.43
CA GLY A 34 -7.43 -3.23 -8.62
C GLY A 34 -6.88 -3.95 -9.84
N HIS A 35 -5.57 -4.11 -9.85
CA HIS A 35 -4.72 -4.82 -10.80
C HIS A 35 -3.37 -5.06 -10.10
N SER A 36 -2.72 -6.22 -10.31
CA SER A 36 -1.44 -6.57 -9.66
C SER A 36 -0.31 -5.60 -10.02
N TYR A 37 0.77 -5.60 -9.26
CA TYR A 37 1.86 -4.67 -9.49
C TYR A 37 2.89 -5.24 -10.49
N SER A 38 3.13 -6.55 -10.45
CA SER A 38 4.00 -7.29 -11.37
C SER A 38 3.18 -8.16 -12.33
N GLY A 39 3.56 -8.19 -13.60
CA GLY A 39 2.91 -9.01 -14.63
C GLY A 39 3.68 -10.30 -14.87
N GLY A 40 3.52 -11.30 -14.00
CA GLY A 40 4.15 -12.61 -14.19
C GLY A 40 3.39 -13.75 -13.52
N SER A 41 2.80 -14.65 -14.32
CA SER A 41 2.09 -15.83 -13.84
C SER A 41 3.04 -17.01 -13.58
N ARG A 42 3.03 -17.54 -12.35
CA ARG A 42 3.48 -18.90 -12.03
C ARG A 42 2.27 -19.72 -11.61
N SER A 43 1.93 -20.74 -12.39
CA SER A 43 0.80 -21.63 -12.12
C SER A 43 1.22 -22.79 -11.21
N SER A 44 0.50 -22.98 -10.11
CA SER A 44 0.35 -24.30 -9.49
C SER A 44 -1.08 -24.42 -8.99
N GLY A 45 -1.76 -25.50 -9.40
CA GLY A 45 -3.16 -25.75 -9.07
C GLY A 45 -3.29 -26.82 -8.01
N SER A 46 -4.28 -26.67 -7.12
CA SER A 46 -4.94 -27.80 -6.49
C SER A 46 -6.37 -27.41 -6.08
N SER A 47 -7.29 -28.35 -6.26
CA SER A 47 -8.72 -28.25 -5.97
C SER A 47 -9.04 -29.07 -4.71
N ARG A 48 -10.00 -28.61 -3.89
CA ARG A 48 -10.77 -29.45 -2.94
C ARG A 48 -12.05 -28.75 -2.46
N SER A 49 -13.06 -29.57 -2.20
CA SER A 49 -14.48 -29.25 -1.96
C SER A 49 -14.95 -29.72 -0.58
N GLY A 50 -16.11 -29.21 -0.14
CA GLY A 50 -16.92 -29.67 1.01
C GLY A 50 -17.00 -28.63 2.13
N GLY A 51 -18.09 -28.40 2.85
CA GLY A 51 -19.42 -28.99 2.94
C GLY A 51 -20.14 -28.30 4.13
N GLY A 52 -21.45 -28.10 4.04
CA GLY A 52 -22.24 -27.29 5.00
C GLY A 52 -22.70 -28.00 6.27
N GLY A 53 -23.25 -27.23 7.21
CA GLY A 53 -23.91 -27.71 8.42
C GLY A 53 -24.78 -26.62 9.06
N GLY A 54 -26.04 -26.97 9.37
CA GLY A 54 -27.04 -26.12 10.02
C GLY A 54 -27.37 -26.57 11.46
N GLY A 55 -28.05 -25.70 12.21
CA GLY A 55 -28.69 -25.97 13.50
C GLY A 55 -29.90 -25.03 13.63
N ASP A 56 -31.12 -25.54 13.73
CA ASP A 56 -31.83 -26.06 14.91
C ASP A 56 -32.57 -24.96 15.70
N GLY A 57 -33.91 -25.06 15.70
CA GLY A 57 -34.85 -24.08 16.24
C GLY A 57 -36.27 -24.63 16.41
N GLY A 58 -36.43 -25.96 16.51
CA GLY A 58 -37.74 -26.63 16.42
C GLY A 58 -38.70 -26.38 17.59
N VAL A 59 -38.20 -26.08 18.80
CA VAL A 59 -39.03 -26.15 20.02
C VAL A 59 -40.00 -24.96 20.19
N LEU A 60 -39.72 -23.80 19.60
CA LEU A 60 -40.62 -22.63 19.68
C LEU A 60 -41.75 -22.66 18.63
N PHE A 61 -41.57 -23.38 17.53
CA PHE A 61 -42.55 -23.42 16.44
C PHE A 61 -43.77 -24.29 16.81
N ASP A 62 -43.56 -25.41 17.50
CA ASP A 62 -44.64 -26.31 17.89
C ASP A 62 -45.59 -25.67 18.93
N LEU A 63 -45.06 -24.81 19.81
CA LEU A 63 -45.82 -24.10 20.84
C LEU A 63 -46.71 -22.98 20.27
N LEU A 64 -46.25 -22.32 19.20
CA LEU A 64 -47.03 -21.30 18.48
C LEU A 64 -48.14 -21.92 17.63
N PHE A 65 -47.90 -23.11 17.06
CA PHE A 65 -48.87 -23.79 16.20
C PHE A 65 -50.08 -24.30 17.01
N LEU A 66 -49.85 -24.81 18.22
CA LEU A 66 -50.89 -25.26 19.15
C LEU A 66 -51.82 -24.10 19.59
N LEU A 67 -51.25 -22.92 19.83
CA LEU A 67 -51.97 -21.74 20.32
C LEU A 67 -52.89 -21.10 19.26
N VAL A 68 -52.59 -21.30 17.97
CA VAL A 68 -53.41 -20.82 16.84
C VAL A 68 -54.64 -21.70 16.62
N ILE A 69 -54.54 -23.00 16.89
CA ILE A 69 -55.63 -23.97 16.68
C ILE A 69 -56.61 -23.93 17.85
N GLU A 70 -56.12 -23.85 19.09
CA GLU A 70 -56.95 -23.99 20.28
C GLU A 70 -57.62 -22.67 20.72
N HIS A 71 -56.96 -21.52 20.46
CA HIS A 71 -57.48 -20.18 20.80
C HIS A 71 -57.22 -19.13 19.70
N PRO A 72 -57.99 -19.12 18.59
CA PRO A 72 -57.72 -18.29 17.42
C PRO A 72 -57.71 -16.77 17.69
N SER A 73 -58.54 -16.30 18.61
CA SER A 73 -58.64 -14.88 18.98
C SER A 73 -57.40 -14.35 19.70
N ILE A 74 -56.54 -15.23 20.24
CA ILE A 74 -55.30 -14.89 20.94
C ILE A 74 -54.08 -15.30 20.10
N GLY A 75 -54.12 -16.48 19.48
CA GLY A 75 -53.03 -17.01 18.67
C GLY A 75 -52.74 -16.18 17.40
N ILE A 76 -53.78 -15.75 16.67
CA ILE A 76 -53.60 -14.98 15.42
C ILE A 76 -52.95 -13.60 15.68
N PRO A 77 -53.42 -12.79 16.65
CA PRO A 77 -52.76 -11.53 16.99
C PRO A 77 -51.31 -11.72 17.47
N LEU A 78 -51.04 -12.77 18.25
CA LEU A 78 -49.70 -13.08 18.75
C LEU A 78 -48.72 -13.43 17.61
N VAL A 79 -49.16 -14.23 16.63
CA VAL A 79 -48.35 -14.56 15.45
C VAL A 79 -48.07 -13.32 14.60
N ILE A 80 -49.07 -12.46 14.39
CA ILE A 80 -48.89 -11.19 13.66
C ILE A 80 -47.88 -10.30 14.38
N LEU A 81 -47.99 -10.18 15.71
CA LEU A 81 -47.03 -9.42 16.53
C LEU A 81 -45.61 -9.97 16.39
N VAL A 82 -45.43 -11.29 16.48
CA VAL A 82 -44.12 -11.95 16.34
C VAL A 82 -43.55 -11.71 14.94
N VAL A 83 -44.35 -11.85 13.88
CA VAL A 83 -43.92 -11.59 12.50
C VAL A 83 -43.53 -10.11 12.31
N VAL A 84 -44.33 -9.17 12.82
CA VAL A 84 -44.01 -7.74 12.77
C VAL A 84 -42.73 -7.43 13.53
N VAL A 85 -42.56 -7.96 14.75
CA VAL A 85 -41.33 -7.82 15.54
C VAL A 85 -40.13 -8.46 14.82
N MET A 86 -40.31 -9.61 14.16
CA MET A 86 -39.25 -10.25 13.38
C MET A 86 -38.89 -9.46 12.12
N VAL A 87 -39.87 -8.86 11.42
CA VAL A 87 -39.63 -8.03 10.23
C VAL A 87 -38.98 -6.71 10.62
N VAL A 88 -39.43 -6.06 11.70
CA VAL A 88 -38.84 -4.84 12.24
C VAL A 88 -37.43 -5.12 12.77
N ARG A 89 -37.22 -6.21 13.52
CA ARG A 89 -35.88 -6.65 13.93
C ARG A 89 -35.01 -7.01 12.74
N ALA A 90 -35.52 -7.68 11.70
CA ALA A 90 -34.75 -8.01 10.51
C ALA A 90 -34.38 -6.75 9.70
N ALA A 91 -35.24 -5.74 9.66
CA ALA A 91 -34.94 -4.45 9.03
C ALA A 91 -33.88 -3.67 9.83
N ILE A 92 -34.01 -3.60 11.16
CA ILE A 92 -33.03 -2.98 12.05
C ILE A 92 -31.69 -3.75 12.03
N GLN A 93 -31.74 -5.09 12.04
CA GLN A 93 -30.56 -5.95 11.93
C GLN A 93 -29.92 -5.91 10.54
N ARG A 94 -30.65 -5.66 9.44
CA ARG A 94 -30.02 -5.42 8.13
C ARG A 94 -29.24 -4.11 8.10
N GLY A 95 -29.67 -3.10 8.86
CA GLY A 95 -28.91 -1.87 9.09
C GLY A 95 -27.70 -2.03 10.04
N MET A 96 -27.78 -2.96 11.01
CA MET A 96 -26.74 -3.16 12.04
C MET A 96 -25.78 -4.34 11.76
N LYS A 97 -26.15 -5.33 10.92
CA LYS A 97 -25.27 -6.46 10.51
C LYS A 97 -24.17 -6.06 9.54
N ALA A 98 -24.12 -4.80 9.11
CA ALA A 98 -22.94 -4.22 8.47
C ALA A 98 -21.75 -4.03 9.47
N TRP A 99 -21.99 -4.19 10.78
CA TRP A 99 -20.95 -4.04 11.82
C TRP A 99 -21.10 -5.06 12.96
N SER A 100 -21.12 -6.35 12.63
CA SER A 100 -20.82 -7.40 13.61
C SER A 100 -19.66 -8.22 13.09
N THR A 101 -18.46 -7.92 13.57
CA THR A 101 -17.34 -8.85 13.53
C THR A 101 -17.78 -10.11 14.27
N THR A 102 -18.13 -11.15 13.52
CA THR A 102 -18.13 -12.51 14.08
C THR A 102 -16.79 -12.68 14.78
N LYS A 103 -16.81 -13.07 16.06
CA LYS A 103 -15.59 -13.42 16.78
C LYS A 103 -14.78 -14.33 15.85
N PRO A 104 -13.54 -13.98 15.48
CA PRO A 104 -12.68 -15.01 14.94
C PRO A 104 -12.44 -15.93 16.12
N ASP A 105 -13.12 -17.08 16.11
CA ASP A 105 -12.53 -18.26 16.69
C ASP A 105 -11.19 -18.41 15.98
N VAL A 106 -10.10 -18.08 16.69
CA VAL A 106 -8.73 -18.19 16.20
C VAL A 106 -8.34 -19.67 16.24
N SER A 107 -9.17 -20.52 15.65
CA SER A 107 -8.89 -21.93 15.44
C SER A 107 -8.14 -22.04 14.12
N ARG A 108 -6.81 -21.92 14.25
CA ARG A 108 -5.75 -22.43 13.35
C ARG A 108 -6.28 -22.96 12.00
N VAL A 109 -6.47 -22.06 11.04
CA VAL A 109 -6.03 -22.40 9.68
C VAL A 109 -4.51 -22.39 9.80
N GLU A 110 -3.85 -23.51 9.51
CA GLU A 110 -2.40 -23.52 9.34
C GLU A 110 -2.07 -22.49 8.26
N THR A 111 -1.70 -21.30 8.69
CA THR A 111 -1.12 -20.28 7.83
C THR A 111 0.23 -20.83 7.43
N VAL A 112 0.29 -21.40 6.23
CA VAL A 112 1.57 -21.64 5.58
C VAL A 112 2.22 -20.25 5.48
N HIS A 113 3.32 -20.05 6.20
CA HIS A 113 4.08 -18.82 6.19
C HIS A 113 5.34 -19.09 5.38
N GLU A 114 5.60 -18.26 4.37
CA GLU A 114 6.93 -18.17 3.78
C GLU A 114 7.74 -17.14 4.57
N ASP A 115 9.00 -17.48 4.88
CA ASP A 115 9.89 -16.61 5.62
C ASP A 115 10.29 -15.39 4.77
N ALA A 116 10.08 -14.20 5.33
CA ALA A 116 10.61 -12.96 4.78
C ALA A 116 12.14 -13.03 4.54
N PRO A 117 12.69 -12.44 3.45
CA PRO A 117 14.13 -12.33 3.23
C PRO A 117 14.86 -11.73 4.42
N ALA A 118 16.03 -12.29 4.72
CA ALA A 118 16.80 -11.90 5.89
C ALA A 118 17.28 -10.44 5.85
N ALA A 119 17.47 -9.85 4.66
CA ALA A 119 18.08 -8.52 4.51
C ALA A 119 17.36 -7.41 5.28
N ARG A 120 16.02 -7.36 5.28
CA ARG A 120 15.25 -6.37 6.06
C ARG A 120 15.46 -6.56 7.56
N ARG A 121 15.48 -7.81 8.03
CA ARG A 121 15.75 -8.15 9.43
C ARG A 121 17.19 -7.84 9.83
N GLU A 122 18.16 -8.15 8.98
CA GLU A 122 19.58 -7.88 9.22
C GLU A 122 19.87 -6.39 9.27
N LEU A 123 19.22 -5.58 8.42
CA LEU A 123 19.33 -4.12 8.48
C LEU A 123 18.92 -3.55 9.84
N SER A 124 18.02 -4.21 10.58
CA SER A 124 17.66 -3.77 11.94
C SER A 124 18.83 -3.82 12.92
N GLN A 125 19.86 -4.64 12.65
CA GLN A 125 21.09 -4.72 13.45
C GLN A 125 21.91 -3.43 13.40
N LEU A 126 21.69 -2.59 12.38
CA LEU A 126 22.32 -1.28 12.26
C LEU A 126 22.08 -0.38 13.50
N ARG A 127 20.98 -0.63 14.22
CA ARG A 127 20.67 0.09 15.47
C ARG A 127 21.69 -0.12 16.57
N SER A 128 22.49 -1.20 16.52
CA SER A 128 23.57 -1.43 17.48
C SER A 128 24.67 -0.35 17.41
N VAL A 129 24.88 0.25 16.24
CA VAL A 129 25.90 1.31 16.02
C VAL A 129 25.26 2.68 15.73
N ASP A 130 23.98 2.70 15.37
CA ASP A 130 23.18 3.90 15.11
C ASP A 130 21.79 3.79 15.77
N PRO A 131 21.66 4.04 17.09
CA PRO A 131 20.41 3.84 17.84
C PRO A 131 19.22 4.68 17.35
N GLU A 132 19.46 5.75 16.60
CA GLU A 132 18.41 6.59 16.00
C GLU A 132 17.89 6.01 14.66
N PHE A 133 18.49 4.94 14.13
CA PHE A 133 18.05 4.35 12.87
C PHE A 133 16.63 3.81 12.99
N SER A 134 15.72 4.40 12.21
CA SER A 134 14.35 3.93 12.03
C SER A 134 14.13 3.43 10.62
N LEU A 135 13.50 2.26 10.51
CA LEU A 135 13.23 1.65 9.22
C LEU A 135 12.22 2.46 8.42
N VAL A 136 11.17 2.96 9.09
CA VAL A 136 10.14 3.81 8.50
C VAL A 136 10.74 5.09 7.92
N LEU A 137 11.59 5.77 8.70
CA LEU A 137 12.26 7.00 8.25
C LEU A 137 13.25 6.75 7.12
N PHE A 138 13.97 5.62 7.16
CA PHE A 138 14.86 5.23 6.09
C PHE A 138 14.09 4.98 4.78
N GLU A 139 12.97 4.26 4.83
CA GLU A 139 12.14 4.01 3.66
C GLU A 139 11.58 5.31 3.08
N ASP A 140 11.03 6.22 3.92
CA ASP A 140 10.58 7.53 3.47
C ASP A 140 11.71 8.35 2.81
N PHE A 141 12.92 8.29 3.38
CA PHE A 141 14.11 8.89 2.78
C PHE A 141 14.45 8.29 1.42
N VAL A 142 14.44 6.97 1.28
CA VAL A 142 14.70 6.27 0.01
C VAL A 142 13.68 6.67 -1.05
N TYR A 143 12.40 6.82 -0.68
CA TYR A 143 11.35 7.18 -1.62
C TYR A 143 11.56 8.59 -2.18
N MET A 144 11.88 9.54 -1.31
CA MET A 144 12.22 10.90 -1.73
C MET A 144 13.50 10.94 -2.58
N LEU A 145 14.54 10.20 -2.16
CA LEU A 145 15.81 10.14 -2.87
C LEU A 145 15.63 9.54 -4.27
N TYR A 146 14.87 8.46 -4.41
CA TYR A 146 14.56 7.84 -5.69
C TYR A 146 13.71 8.75 -6.58
N ALA A 147 12.70 9.43 -6.04
CA ALA A 147 11.92 10.39 -6.81
C ALA A 147 12.78 11.58 -7.30
N ALA A 148 13.66 12.09 -6.45
CA ALA A 148 14.61 13.14 -6.82
C ALA A 148 15.61 12.65 -7.87
N LEU A 149 16.12 11.42 -7.74
CA LEU A 149 17.00 10.77 -8.71
C LEU A 149 16.33 10.71 -10.09
N GLN A 150 15.08 10.25 -10.16
CA GLN A 150 14.35 10.16 -11.42
C GLN A 150 14.13 11.53 -12.08
N ARG A 151 13.78 12.57 -11.30
CA ARG A 151 13.66 13.95 -11.80
C ARG A 151 15.00 14.52 -12.29
N SER A 152 16.09 14.21 -11.60
CA SER A 152 17.43 14.70 -11.94
C SER A 152 17.92 14.23 -13.31
N ARG A 153 17.36 13.13 -13.84
CA ARG A 153 17.63 12.66 -15.21
C ARG A 153 17.27 13.71 -16.26
N ALA A 154 16.27 14.55 -16.00
CA ALA A 154 15.86 15.64 -16.88
C ALA A 154 16.39 17.00 -16.43
N LEU A 155 16.39 17.27 -15.11
CA LEU A 155 16.69 18.58 -14.54
C LEU A 155 18.18 18.81 -14.21
N GLY A 156 18.99 17.78 -14.32
CA GLY A 156 20.39 17.77 -13.89
C GLY A 156 20.57 17.28 -12.45
N THR A 157 21.77 16.79 -12.18
CA THR A 157 22.11 16.07 -10.95
C THR A 157 22.79 16.93 -9.87
N GLY A 158 23.12 18.18 -10.19
CA GLY A 158 23.86 19.10 -9.32
C GLY A 158 23.33 19.20 -7.88
N PRO A 159 22.02 19.47 -7.66
CA PRO A 159 21.45 19.53 -6.30
C PRO A 159 21.56 18.24 -5.49
N LEU A 160 21.76 17.09 -6.15
CA LEU A 160 21.89 15.77 -5.52
C LEU A 160 23.36 15.35 -5.34
N ALA A 161 24.34 16.20 -5.64
CA ALA A 161 25.75 15.81 -5.63
C ALA A 161 26.24 15.22 -4.29
N ALA A 162 25.67 15.61 -3.14
CA ALA A 162 25.99 14.99 -1.85
C ALA A 162 25.47 13.54 -1.70
N TYR A 163 24.50 13.15 -2.51
CA TYR A 163 23.79 11.87 -2.45
C TYR A 163 24.10 10.94 -3.61
N LEU A 164 24.95 11.32 -4.55
CA LEU A 164 25.32 10.50 -5.70
C LEU A 164 26.82 10.20 -5.67
N ALA A 165 27.20 8.96 -5.97
CA ALA A 165 28.60 8.62 -6.22
C ALA A 165 29.14 9.42 -7.42
N PRO A 166 30.42 9.82 -7.45
CA PRO A 166 30.95 10.74 -8.47
C PRO A 166 30.78 10.29 -9.93
N GLY A 167 30.76 8.98 -10.18
CA GLY A 167 30.58 8.43 -11.54
C GLY A 167 29.13 8.31 -11.99
N LEU A 168 28.15 8.55 -11.11
CA LEU A 168 26.73 8.35 -11.39
C LEU A 168 26.08 9.49 -12.18
N PRO A 169 26.40 10.79 -11.94
CA PRO A 169 25.80 11.91 -12.66
C PRO A 169 25.75 11.77 -14.19
N PRO A 170 26.86 11.46 -14.90
CA PRO A 170 26.84 11.39 -16.36
C PRO A 170 26.03 10.21 -16.89
N ALA A 171 25.84 9.16 -16.10
CA ALA A 171 25.07 7.97 -16.48
C ALA A 171 23.55 8.15 -16.29
N LEU A 172 23.14 9.11 -15.45
CA LEU A 172 21.73 9.39 -15.16
C LEU A 172 21.10 10.36 -16.15
N GLU A 173 21.87 11.37 -16.57
CA GLU A 173 21.34 12.49 -17.35
C GLU A 173 20.89 12.04 -18.74
N ASN A 174 19.65 12.38 -19.08
CA ASN A 174 19.07 12.13 -20.40
C ASN A 174 18.65 13.47 -21.02
N PRO A 175 19.44 14.01 -21.97
CA PRO A 175 19.20 15.34 -22.53
C PRO A 175 17.94 15.44 -23.39
N SER A 176 17.29 14.32 -23.74
CA SER A 176 16.02 14.31 -24.48
C SER A 176 14.81 14.59 -23.58
N LEU A 177 14.94 14.39 -22.27
CA LEU A 177 13.88 14.63 -21.30
C LEU A 177 13.76 16.13 -21.00
N ALA A 178 12.53 16.60 -20.90
CA ALA A 178 12.17 17.88 -20.31
C ALA A 178 11.83 17.71 -18.82
N ASP A 179 11.17 16.61 -18.45
CA ASP A 179 10.82 16.31 -17.05
C ASP A 179 10.57 14.80 -16.84
N VAL A 180 10.62 14.38 -15.58
CA VAL A 180 10.11 13.07 -15.11
C VAL A 180 9.11 13.32 -13.97
N GLN A 181 7.83 13.08 -14.25
CA GLN A 181 6.73 13.41 -13.36
C GLN A 181 5.90 12.18 -12.98
N GLY A 182 5.01 12.35 -12.00
CA GLY A 182 4.08 11.28 -11.59
C GLY A 182 4.77 10.03 -11.07
N ILE A 183 5.88 10.20 -10.33
CA ILE A 183 6.67 9.11 -9.78
C ILE A 183 5.92 8.50 -8.60
N VAL A 184 5.51 7.25 -8.75
CA VAL A 184 4.78 6.48 -7.74
C VAL A 184 5.54 5.19 -7.46
N ILE A 185 6.03 5.04 -6.24
CA ILE A 185 6.72 3.84 -5.78
C ILE A 185 5.67 2.90 -5.21
N GLY A 186 5.57 1.69 -5.78
CA GLY A 186 4.61 0.69 -5.34
C GLY A 186 5.18 -0.31 -4.35
N ALA A 187 6.48 -0.61 -4.46
CA ALA A 187 7.16 -1.54 -3.58
C ALA A 187 8.63 -1.17 -3.39
N LEU A 188 9.15 -1.50 -2.22
CA LEU A 188 10.57 -1.42 -1.89
C LEU A 188 11.01 -2.73 -1.26
N ARG A 189 11.84 -3.50 -1.96
CA ARG A 189 12.35 -4.79 -1.48
C ARG A 189 13.80 -4.67 -1.04
N TYR A 190 14.11 -5.25 0.12
CA TYR A 190 15.48 -5.40 0.59
C TYR A 190 16.12 -6.62 -0.05
N VAL A 191 17.16 -6.40 -0.85
CA VAL A 191 17.91 -7.46 -1.55
C VAL A 191 19.09 -7.92 -0.71
N GLY A 192 19.78 -6.98 -0.07
CA GLY A 192 20.99 -7.27 0.69
C GLY A 192 21.34 -6.19 1.70
N PHE A 193 22.05 -6.59 2.74
CA PHE A 193 22.64 -5.71 3.74
C PHE A 193 24.04 -6.23 4.08
N SER A 194 25.03 -5.34 4.12
CA SER A 194 26.40 -5.72 4.43
C SER A 194 27.22 -4.56 4.99
N GLY A 195 28.44 -4.86 5.44
CA GLY A 195 29.38 -3.83 5.90
C GLY A 195 29.24 -3.43 7.38
N LEU A 196 28.43 -4.15 8.18
CA LEU A 196 28.44 -3.96 9.63
C LEU A 196 29.82 -4.36 10.18
N GLY A 197 30.45 -3.46 10.97
CA GLY A 197 31.82 -3.66 11.47
C GLY A 197 32.93 -3.37 10.45
N THR A 198 32.62 -2.92 9.24
CA THR A 198 33.61 -2.41 8.27
C THR A 198 33.59 -0.88 8.23
N ALA A 199 34.40 -0.25 7.38
CA ALA A 199 34.43 1.20 7.23
C ALA A 199 33.17 1.79 6.57
N ALA A 200 32.44 0.99 5.78
CA ALA A 200 31.28 1.42 5.02
C ALA A 200 30.17 0.39 5.05
N ILE A 201 28.95 0.86 5.25
CA ILE A 201 27.73 0.06 5.33
C ILE A 201 27.03 0.16 3.97
N GLN A 202 26.51 -0.95 3.48
CA GLN A 202 25.82 -1.03 2.19
C GLN A 202 24.43 -1.68 2.35
N VAL A 203 23.45 -1.12 1.65
CA VAL A 203 22.10 -1.65 1.52
C VAL A 203 21.77 -1.74 0.05
N GLU A 204 21.31 -2.91 -0.39
CA GLU A 204 20.82 -3.13 -1.74
C GLU A 204 19.30 -3.25 -1.73
N LEU A 205 18.67 -2.48 -2.61
CA LEU A 205 17.22 -2.32 -2.70
C LEU A 205 16.76 -2.58 -4.13
N GLU A 206 15.58 -3.17 -4.27
CA GLU A 206 14.79 -3.07 -5.50
C GLU A 206 13.65 -2.09 -5.26
N VAL A 207 13.60 -1.06 -6.09
CA VAL A 207 12.50 -0.11 -6.12
C VAL A 207 11.66 -0.46 -7.32
N GLU A 208 10.39 -0.76 -7.06
CA GLU A 208 9.44 -0.82 -8.13
C GLU A 208 8.64 0.49 -8.20
N ALA A 209 8.62 1.13 -9.37
CA ALA A 209 7.92 2.39 -9.56
C ALA A 209 7.19 2.52 -10.92
N ASN A 210 6.25 3.47 -10.96
CA ASN A 210 5.72 4.03 -12.20
C ASN A 210 6.10 5.50 -12.30
N TYR A 211 6.39 5.98 -13.50
CA TYR A 211 6.60 7.40 -13.76
C TYR A 211 6.25 7.77 -15.20
N VAL A 212 6.18 9.07 -15.47
CA VAL A 212 5.96 9.64 -16.80
C VAL A 212 7.18 10.44 -17.22
N GLU A 213 7.83 10.02 -18.29
CA GLU A 213 8.87 10.79 -18.97
C GLU A 213 8.21 11.77 -19.94
N VAL A 214 8.55 13.05 -19.82
CA VAL A 214 8.13 14.11 -20.74
C VAL A 214 9.32 14.47 -21.60
N LEU A 215 9.24 14.25 -22.90
CA LEU A 215 10.28 14.62 -23.85
C LEU A 215 10.25 16.12 -24.15
N LYS A 216 11.38 16.69 -24.56
CA LYS A 216 11.46 18.09 -25.04
C LYS A 216 10.59 18.36 -26.26
N THR A 217 10.19 17.32 -26.99
CA THR A 217 9.22 17.39 -28.09
C THR A 217 7.77 17.55 -27.61
N GLY A 218 7.51 17.43 -26.30
CA GLY A 218 6.18 17.46 -25.68
C GLY A 218 5.49 16.09 -25.58
N GLN A 219 6.07 15.04 -26.17
CA GLN A 219 5.53 13.69 -26.08
C GLN A 219 5.73 13.12 -24.67
N GLN A 220 4.73 12.41 -24.16
CA GLN A 220 4.76 11.78 -22.84
C GLN A 220 4.74 10.26 -22.94
N HIS A 221 5.66 9.60 -22.26
CA HIS A 221 5.72 8.14 -22.17
C HIS A 221 5.63 7.70 -20.72
N ARG A 222 4.75 6.74 -20.45
CA ARG A 222 4.60 6.16 -19.12
C ARG A 222 5.39 4.87 -19.04
N TYR A 223 6.06 4.67 -17.92
CA TYR A 223 6.86 3.48 -17.66
C TYR A 223 6.51 2.89 -16.32
N TYR A 224 6.55 1.57 -16.31
CA TYR A 224 6.73 0.76 -15.12
C TYR A 224 8.17 0.30 -15.11
N VAL A 225 8.80 0.39 -13.94
CA VAL A 225 10.21 0.03 -13.79
C VAL A 225 10.43 -0.78 -12.54
N VAL A 226 11.46 -1.62 -12.62
CA VAL A 226 12.11 -2.22 -11.47
C VAL A 226 13.57 -1.82 -11.54
N ASP A 227 14.00 -0.99 -10.60
CA ASP A 227 15.38 -0.52 -10.50
C ASP A 227 16.04 -1.15 -9.28
N ARG A 228 17.30 -1.60 -9.43
CA ARG A 228 18.16 -1.97 -8.31
C ARG A 228 19.02 -0.79 -7.91
N LEU A 229 18.96 -0.42 -6.64
CA LEU A 229 19.76 0.64 -6.03
C LEU A 229 20.72 0.02 -5.02
N SER A 230 21.99 0.45 -5.07
CA SER A 230 22.94 0.24 -3.97
C SER A 230 23.13 1.56 -3.25
N LEU A 231 22.81 1.58 -1.96
CA LEU A 231 23.05 2.71 -1.07
C LEU A 231 24.23 2.41 -0.17
N THR A 232 25.11 3.38 0.04
CA THR A 232 26.24 3.26 0.95
C THR A 232 26.36 4.46 1.88
N ARG A 233 26.84 4.23 3.10
CA ARG A 233 27.24 5.27 4.04
C ARG A 233 28.45 4.84 4.85
N SER A 234 29.17 5.80 5.41
CA SER A 234 30.22 5.54 6.38
C SER A 234 29.65 4.86 7.62
N HIS A 235 30.42 3.95 8.23
CA HIS A 235 30.06 3.34 9.51
C HIS A 235 29.88 4.37 10.65
N THR A 236 30.49 5.55 10.55
CA THR A 236 30.37 6.62 11.55
C THR A 236 29.20 7.57 11.28
N ALA A 237 28.56 7.48 10.12
CA ALA A 237 27.40 8.29 9.77
C ALA A 237 26.22 7.97 10.71
N LYS A 238 25.44 8.99 11.05
CA LYS A 238 24.28 8.87 11.93
C LYS A 238 23.00 9.12 11.15
N SER A 239 21.93 8.42 11.51
CA SER A 239 20.62 8.64 10.92
C SER A 239 20.16 10.07 11.10
N ARG A 240 19.42 10.57 10.11
CA ARG A 240 18.83 11.91 10.14
C ARG A 240 17.97 12.09 11.39
N PRO A 241 18.01 13.26 12.05
CA PRO A 241 17.03 13.59 13.08
C PRO A 241 15.61 13.54 12.51
N PHE A 242 14.64 13.09 13.31
CA PHE A 242 13.24 12.93 12.93
C PHE A 242 12.66 14.11 12.14
N ALA A 243 12.89 15.35 12.61
CA ALA A 243 12.38 16.57 11.97
C ALA A 243 12.92 16.85 10.55
N ARG A 244 14.02 16.19 10.15
CA ARG A 244 14.69 16.33 8.86
C ARG A 244 14.62 15.06 8.01
N ALA A 245 14.10 13.96 8.56
CA ALA A 245 14.05 12.68 7.87
C ALA A 245 13.20 12.70 6.59
N SER A 246 12.21 13.60 6.53
CA SER A 246 11.32 13.80 5.37
C SER A 246 11.78 14.91 4.41
N LYS A 247 13.08 15.25 4.38
CA LYS A 247 13.64 16.25 3.48
C LYS A 247 15.00 15.82 2.95
N LEU A 248 15.28 16.16 1.70
CA LEU A 248 16.63 16.16 1.16
C LEU A 248 17.23 17.55 1.39
N ASP A 249 18.31 17.61 2.16
CA ASP A 249 19.00 18.83 2.56
C ASP A 249 20.52 18.55 2.69
N CYS A 250 21.34 19.42 3.26
CA CYS A 250 22.73 19.09 3.52
C CYS A 250 22.81 18.01 4.61
N PRO A 251 23.40 16.83 4.37
CA PRO A 251 23.37 15.72 5.32
C PRO A 251 24.08 16.05 6.64
N ASN A 252 25.02 17.00 6.63
CA ASN A 252 25.67 17.48 7.85
C ASN A 252 24.82 18.53 8.61
N CYS A 253 24.53 19.69 7.99
CA CYS A 253 23.96 20.83 8.71
C CYS A 253 22.48 21.14 8.43
N GLY A 254 21.87 20.52 7.42
CA GLY A 254 20.46 20.75 7.07
C GLY A 254 20.18 22.00 6.24
N ALA A 255 21.21 22.65 5.69
CA ALA A 255 21.01 23.69 4.68
C ALA A 255 20.26 23.14 3.44
N PRO A 256 19.46 23.95 2.73
CA PRO A 256 18.76 23.52 1.52
C PRO A 256 19.71 22.94 0.45
N LEU A 257 19.22 22.09 -0.47
CA LEU A 257 20.06 21.46 -1.49
C LEU A 257 20.72 22.47 -2.43
N GLU A 258 20.05 23.60 -2.69
CA GLU A 258 20.56 24.69 -3.51
C GLU A 258 21.84 25.31 -2.93
N ALA A 259 22.13 25.05 -1.64
CA ALA A 259 23.36 25.48 -0.99
C ALA A 259 24.58 24.59 -1.30
N LEU A 260 24.39 23.46 -1.99
CA LEU A 260 25.44 22.52 -2.35
C LEU A 260 26.09 22.90 -3.68
N HIS A 261 27.42 23.01 -3.68
CA HIS A 261 28.23 23.21 -4.87
C HIS A 261 29.11 21.96 -5.05
N GLY A 262 28.64 21.02 -5.86
CA GLY A 262 29.20 19.68 -5.89
C GLY A 262 29.05 19.01 -4.53
N THR A 263 30.13 18.47 -3.97
CA THR A 263 30.12 17.83 -2.64
C THR A 263 30.38 18.80 -1.49
N GLU A 264 30.51 20.11 -1.73
CA GLU A 264 30.75 21.10 -0.69
C GLU A 264 29.48 21.89 -0.34
N CYS A 265 29.19 22.04 0.95
CA CYS A 265 28.07 22.87 1.41
C CYS A 265 28.52 24.30 1.73
N SER A 266 27.90 25.31 1.12
CA SER A 266 28.22 26.73 1.36
C SER A 266 27.97 27.22 2.79
N TYR A 267 27.11 26.54 3.57
CA TYR A 267 26.76 26.95 4.94
C TYR A 267 27.74 26.38 5.98
N CYS A 268 27.93 25.06 6.00
CA CYS A 268 28.83 24.42 6.97
C CYS A 268 30.26 24.24 6.45
N ARG A 269 30.51 24.53 5.17
CA ARG A 269 31.81 24.43 4.50
C ARG A 269 32.47 23.05 4.60
N GLN A 270 31.65 22.01 4.74
CA GLN A 270 32.12 20.63 4.79
C GLN A 270 31.99 19.96 3.43
N GLN A 271 32.89 19.01 3.17
CA GLN A 271 32.74 18.00 2.14
C GLN A 271 31.74 16.95 2.60
N VAL A 272 30.53 17.01 2.06
CA VAL A 272 29.35 16.27 2.49
C VAL A 272 28.96 15.09 1.59
N GLY A 273 29.73 14.82 0.53
CA GLY A 273 29.55 13.66 -0.34
C GLY A 273 30.13 12.36 0.23
N PHE A 274 30.25 11.35 -0.64
CA PHE A 274 30.91 10.06 -0.37
C PHE A 274 30.30 9.27 0.80
N GLY A 275 29.02 9.48 1.08
CA GLY A 275 28.31 8.82 2.17
C GLY A 275 28.85 9.15 3.57
N ARG A 276 29.60 10.25 3.73
CA ARG A 276 30.27 10.58 5.00
C ARG A 276 29.29 10.88 6.13
N PHE A 277 28.20 11.58 5.82
CA PHE A 277 27.23 12.04 6.81
C PHE A 277 25.86 11.37 6.70
N ASP A 278 25.59 10.69 5.58
CA ASP A 278 24.31 10.01 5.33
C ASP A 278 24.45 8.99 4.19
N TRP A 279 23.36 8.33 3.83
CA TRP A 279 23.26 7.45 2.68
C TRP A 279 23.47 8.18 1.36
N MET A 280 24.24 7.54 0.48
CA MET A 280 24.52 7.97 -0.88
C MET A 280 24.18 6.83 -1.85
N VAL A 281 23.63 7.14 -3.02
CA VAL A 281 23.44 6.20 -4.12
C VAL A 281 24.81 5.86 -4.71
N ALA A 282 25.28 4.64 -4.48
CA ALA A 282 26.50 4.10 -5.06
C ALA A 282 26.28 3.68 -6.52
N SER A 283 25.15 3.03 -6.80
CA SER A 283 24.75 2.64 -8.16
C SER A 283 23.24 2.56 -8.30
N VAL A 284 22.76 2.73 -9.53
CA VAL A 284 21.40 2.42 -9.96
C VAL A 284 21.45 1.58 -11.22
N THR A 285 20.62 0.55 -11.32
CA THR A 285 20.55 -0.33 -12.50
C THR A 285 19.10 -0.64 -12.82
N SER A 286 18.67 -0.32 -14.04
CA SER A 286 17.33 -0.68 -14.53
C SER A 286 17.27 -2.17 -14.84
N LEU A 287 16.56 -2.94 -14.01
CA LEU A 287 16.35 -4.37 -14.21
C LEU A 287 15.23 -4.65 -15.22
N SER A 288 14.13 -3.90 -15.10
CA SER A 288 13.01 -3.94 -16.04
C SER A 288 12.49 -2.53 -16.31
N ARG A 289 12.10 -2.27 -17.56
CA ARG A 289 11.46 -1.03 -17.98
C ARG A 289 10.45 -1.33 -19.09
N GLU A 290 9.18 -1.19 -18.75
CA GLU A 290 8.07 -1.55 -19.62
C GLU A 290 7.23 -0.31 -19.95
N PRO A 291 6.99 0.00 -21.24
CA PRO A 291 6.06 1.06 -21.60
C PRO A 291 4.66 0.68 -21.14
N ARG A 292 3.97 1.62 -20.51
CA ARG A 292 2.60 1.44 -20.04
C ARG A 292 1.62 2.19 -20.96
N GLY A 293 0.61 1.46 -21.44
CA GLY A 293 -0.45 1.95 -22.32
C GLY A 293 -1.45 2.88 -21.62
N PRO A 294 -2.62 3.16 -22.23
CA PRO A 294 -3.65 3.97 -21.58
C PRO A 294 -4.08 3.31 -20.26
N LEU A 295 -4.05 4.11 -19.20
CA LEU A 295 -4.32 3.65 -17.84
C LEU A 295 -5.82 3.51 -17.62
N LEU A 296 -6.20 2.79 -16.55
CA LEU A 296 -7.56 2.76 -15.99
C LEU A 296 -8.62 1.95 -16.75
N THR A 297 -8.36 1.40 -17.94
CA THR A 297 -9.33 0.58 -18.70
C THR A 297 -8.98 -0.91 -18.78
N GLY A 298 -7.89 -1.33 -18.14
CA GLY A 298 -7.48 -2.73 -18.06
C GLY A 298 -8.44 -3.57 -17.20
N ASN A 299 -8.50 -4.87 -17.49
CA ASN A 299 -9.18 -5.89 -16.69
C ASN A 299 -8.18 -7.02 -16.38
N VAL A 300 -7.23 -6.75 -15.49
CA VAL A 300 -6.24 -7.73 -15.04
C VAL A 300 -6.71 -8.33 -13.73
N ALA A 301 -6.84 -9.66 -13.70
CA ALA A 301 -7.08 -10.41 -12.48
C ALA A 301 -5.87 -10.31 -11.55
N GLU A 302 -6.11 -10.24 -10.25
CA GLU A 302 -5.02 -10.17 -9.28
C GLU A 302 -4.23 -11.47 -9.25
N ALA A 303 -2.92 -11.31 -9.08
CA ALA A 303 -2.03 -12.41 -8.80
C ALA A 303 -1.75 -12.40 -7.30
N GLY A 304 -1.79 -13.58 -6.69
CA GLY A 304 -1.28 -13.76 -5.34
C GLY A 304 -2.31 -13.95 -4.24
N THR A 305 -3.61 -13.69 -4.49
CA THR A 305 -4.65 -13.83 -3.45
C THR A 305 -4.68 -15.22 -2.80
N GLU A 306 -4.41 -16.25 -3.59
CA GLU A 306 -4.36 -17.65 -3.14
C GLU A 306 -2.98 -18.05 -2.59
N LEU A 307 -1.96 -17.20 -2.71
CA LEU A 307 -0.63 -17.48 -2.14
C LEU A 307 -0.70 -17.47 -0.60
N PRO A 308 0.23 -18.17 0.07
CA PRO A 308 0.33 -18.10 1.52
C PRO A 308 0.72 -16.71 2.02
N THR A 309 0.39 -16.38 3.27
CA THR A 309 0.77 -15.10 3.88
C THR A 309 2.24 -15.13 4.25
N ILE A 310 3.04 -14.32 3.58
CA ILE A 310 4.44 -14.05 3.94
C ILE A 310 4.43 -13.31 5.28
N ALA A 311 5.05 -13.91 6.29
CA ALA A 311 5.09 -13.33 7.63
C ALA A 311 6.46 -13.48 8.26
N ASP A 312 6.84 -12.51 9.10
CA ASP A 312 7.97 -12.66 10.01
C ASP A 312 7.57 -13.61 11.14
N PRO A 313 8.26 -14.75 11.34
CA PRO A 313 7.96 -15.69 12.42
C PRO A 313 8.00 -15.06 13.81
N THR A 314 8.74 -13.95 13.98
CA THR A 314 8.85 -13.22 15.24
C THR A 314 7.75 -12.15 15.42
N ALA A 315 6.89 -11.93 14.42
CA ALA A 315 5.84 -10.90 14.48
C ALA A 315 4.86 -11.07 15.65
N PRO A 316 4.36 -12.28 15.99
CA PRO A 316 3.47 -12.45 17.14
C PRO A 316 4.12 -12.04 18.46
N GLN A 317 5.39 -12.42 18.67
CA GLN A 317 6.15 -12.04 19.86
C GLN A 317 6.36 -10.53 19.93
N ARG A 318 6.80 -9.90 18.83
CA ARG A 318 7.02 -8.44 18.79
C ARG A 318 5.73 -7.65 18.98
N PHE A 319 4.61 -8.15 18.45
CA PHE A 319 3.31 -7.55 18.73
C PHE A 319 2.99 -7.65 20.23
N GLN A 320 3.20 -8.81 20.86
CA GLN A 320 3.02 -8.96 22.31
C GLN A 320 3.91 -7.99 23.12
N GLU A 321 5.16 -7.76 22.72
CA GLU A 321 6.05 -6.76 23.33
C GLU A 321 5.49 -5.33 23.19
N MET A 322 4.88 -4.98 22.05
CA MET A 322 4.15 -3.71 21.89
C MET A 322 2.96 -3.63 22.85
N GLN A 323 2.20 -4.70 23.03
CA GLN A 323 1.07 -4.75 23.96
C GLN A 323 1.49 -4.62 25.42
N GLN A 324 2.64 -5.18 25.79
CA GLN A 324 3.19 -5.02 27.15
C GLN A 324 3.57 -3.55 27.42
N ARG A 325 4.12 -2.85 26.41
CA ARG A 325 4.43 -1.42 26.51
C ARG A 325 3.20 -0.52 26.49
N ASP A 326 2.14 -0.94 25.79
CA ASP A 326 0.88 -0.23 25.65
C ASP A 326 -0.31 -1.20 25.84
N PRO A 327 -0.79 -1.42 27.07
CA PRO A 327 -1.88 -2.37 27.34
C PRO A 327 -3.20 -2.05 26.64
N SER A 328 -3.35 -0.83 26.11
CA SER A 328 -4.51 -0.45 25.31
C SER A 328 -4.41 -0.89 23.84
N LEU A 329 -3.23 -1.33 23.40
CA LEU A 329 -3.05 -1.99 22.11
C LEU A 329 -3.54 -3.43 22.21
N HIS A 330 -4.68 -3.71 21.59
CA HIS A 330 -5.18 -5.06 21.42
C HIS A 330 -5.63 -5.30 19.98
N TRP A 331 -5.53 -6.54 19.53
CA TRP A 331 -5.79 -6.92 18.14
C TRP A 331 -7.16 -6.46 17.64
N GLN A 332 -8.21 -6.58 18.46
CA GLN A 332 -9.56 -6.14 18.11
C GLN A 332 -9.65 -4.62 17.87
N GLY A 333 -8.97 -3.80 18.68
CA GLY A 333 -8.99 -2.35 18.53
C GLY A 333 -8.19 -1.90 17.30
N PHE A 334 -7.05 -2.55 17.06
CA PHE A 334 -6.24 -2.33 15.88
C PHE A 334 -6.98 -2.72 14.59
N THR A 335 -7.63 -3.88 14.55
CA THR A 335 -8.42 -4.31 13.39
C THR A 335 -9.69 -3.49 13.19
N ALA A 336 -10.31 -2.95 14.25
CA ALA A 336 -11.39 -1.97 14.13
C ALA A 336 -10.91 -0.66 13.47
N ARG A 337 -9.70 -0.20 13.81
CA ARG A 337 -9.06 0.96 13.16
C ARG A 337 -8.79 0.69 11.68
N ILE A 338 -8.28 -0.50 11.34
CA ILE A 338 -8.10 -0.95 9.95
C ILE A 338 -9.44 -0.90 9.21
N ALA A 339 -10.51 -1.46 9.78
CA ALA A 339 -11.83 -1.48 9.17
C ALA A 339 -12.42 -0.09 8.93
N HIS A 340 -12.27 0.83 9.89
CA HIS A 340 -12.69 2.23 9.75
C HIS A 340 -12.00 2.91 8.57
N VAL A 341 -10.67 2.86 8.55
CA VAL A 341 -9.86 3.49 7.49
C VAL A 341 -10.08 2.82 6.14
N PHE A 342 -10.25 1.49 6.10
CA PHE A 342 -10.66 0.76 4.90
C PHE A 342 -11.95 1.33 4.32
N GLY A 343 -12.99 1.50 5.13
CA GLY A 343 -14.26 2.10 4.67
C GLY A 343 -14.10 3.52 4.14
N GLU A 344 -13.35 4.37 4.85
CA GLU A 344 -13.07 5.74 4.42
C GLU A 344 -12.31 5.80 3.09
N LEU A 345 -11.31 4.93 2.91
CA LEU A 345 -10.57 4.78 1.65
C LEU A 345 -11.48 4.39 0.49
N GLN A 346 -12.37 3.40 0.67
CA GLN A 346 -13.26 2.95 -0.40
C GLN A 346 -14.20 4.08 -0.88
N ILE A 347 -14.78 4.83 0.07
CA ILE A 347 -15.69 5.93 -0.25
C ILE A 347 -14.93 7.07 -0.94
N ALA A 348 -13.79 7.47 -0.38
CA ALA A 348 -12.99 8.57 -0.91
C ALA A 348 -12.42 8.26 -2.29
N TRP A 349 -11.93 7.03 -2.50
CA TRP A 349 -11.43 6.56 -3.77
C TRP A 349 -12.52 6.56 -4.85
N SER A 350 -13.69 5.98 -4.54
CA SER A 350 -14.85 5.98 -5.43
C SER A 350 -15.40 7.37 -5.73
N GLY A 351 -15.21 8.30 -4.79
CA GLY A 351 -15.61 9.71 -4.91
C GLY A 351 -14.59 10.60 -5.61
N ARG A 352 -13.35 10.12 -5.88
CA ARG A 352 -12.20 10.97 -6.28
C ARG A 352 -11.95 12.12 -5.29
N ASP A 353 -12.10 11.84 -3.99
CA ASP A 353 -11.95 12.83 -2.90
C ASP A 353 -10.66 12.58 -2.10
N PRO A 354 -9.53 13.21 -2.46
CA PRO A 354 -8.27 13.00 -1.76
C PRO A 354 -8.30 13.58 -0.34
N LEU A 355 -9.08 14.63 -0.08
CA LEU A 355 -9.14 15.27 1.24
C LEU A 355 -9.77 14.35 2.29
N ARG A 356 -10.69 13.48 1.90
CA ARG A 356 -11.26 12.46 2.79
C ARG A 356 -10.26 11.37 3.20
N ILE A 357 -9.34 10.99 2.30
CA ILE A 357 -8.28 10.02 2.60
C ILE A 357 -7.23 10.61 3.53
N ARG A 358 -6.96 11.91 3.35
CA ARG A 358 -5.80 12.61 3.90
C ARG A 358 -5.52 12.37 5.39
N PRO A 359 -6.52 12.32 6.30
CA PRO A 359 -6.28 12.16 7.73
C PRO A 359 -5.68 10.79 8.11
N TYR A 360 -5.83 9.78 7.25
CA TYR A 360 -5.59 8.38 7.61
C TYR A 360 -4.30 7.79 7.05
N VAL A 361 -3.64 8.51 6.13
CA VAL A 361 -2.48 8.02 5.38
C VAL A 361 -1.25 8.90 5.60
N SER A 362 -0.07 8.29 5.53
CA SER A 362 1.20 9.02 5.57
C SER A 362 1.34 9.93 4.36
N ASP A 363 2.28 10.87 4.40
CA ASP A 363 2.52 11.78 3.26
C ASP A 363 2.89 11.00 2.00
N ASN A 364 3.73 9.99 2.15
CA ASN A 364 4.18 9.14 1.06
C ASN A 364 3.01 8.32 0.45
N SER A 365 2.22 7.65 1.30
CA SER A 365 1.03 6.91 0.85
C SER A 365 0.02 7.84 0.17
N PHE A 366 -0.15 9.06 0.70
CA PHE A 366 -1.04 10.06 0.12
C PHE A 366 -0.62 10.50 -1.27
N GLN A 367 0.68 10.73 -1.52
CA GLN A 367 1.16 11.11 -2.85
C GLN A 367 0.85 10.05 -3.90
N SER A 368 1.06 8.77 -3.56
CA SER A 368 0.72 7.66 -4.46
C SER A 368 -0.78 7.61 -4.77
N MET A 369 -1.64 7.81 -3.76
CA MET A 369 -3.10 7.83 -3.97
C MET A 369 -3.56 9.05 -4.76
N LEU A 370 -3.01 10.22 -4.48
CA LEU A 370 -3.34 11.47 -5.16
C LEU A 370 -3.03 11.39 -6.66
N TYR A 371 -1.86 10.83 -7.03
CA TYR A 371 -1.51 10.61 -8.42
C TYR A 371 -2.60 9.84 -9.20
N TRP A 372 -3.11 8.76 -8.60
CA TRP A 372 -4.15 7.96 -9.23
C TRP A 372 -5.48 8.70 -9.33
N ILE A 373 -5.88 9.39 -8.26
CA ILE A 373 -7.10 10.20 -8.26
C ILE A 373 -7.02 11.28 -9.34
N ASP A 374 -5.92 12.01 -9.43
CA ASP A 374 -5.71 13.03 -10.45
C ASP A 374 -5.75 12.44 -11.86
N LEU A 375 -5.21 11.24 -12.04
CA LEU A 375 -5.26 10.54 -13.31
C LEU A 375 -6.68 10.12 -13.69
N TYR A 376 -7.51 9.67 -12.75
CA TYR A 376 -8.93 9.40 -12.96
C TYR A 376 -9.70 10.67 -13.34
N VAL A 377 -9.45 11.77 -12.62
CA VAL A 377 -10.05 13.08 -12.93
C VAL A 377 -9.66 13.51 -14.34
N ALA A 378 -8.37 13.47 -14.69
CA ALA A 378 -7.87 13.85 -16.00
C ALA A 378 -8.43 12.96 -17.13
N SER A 379 -8.66 11.68 -16.83
CA SER A 379 -9.22 10.70 -17.78
C SER A 379 -10.75 10.69 -17.82
N ARG A 380 -11.41 11.58 -17.07
CA ARG A 380 -12.88 11.69 -16.97
C ARG A 380 -13.56 10.37 -16.65
N CYS A 381 -12.96 9.63 -15.72
CA CYS A 381 -13.52 8.38 -15.23
C CYS A 381 -13.25 8.24 -13.73
N ARG A 382 -13.84 7.23 -13.11
CA ARG A 382 -13.58 6.86 -11.73
C ARG A 382 -13.68 5.35 -11.58
N ASN A 383 -12.87 4.81 -10.68
CA ASN A 383 -13.06 3.45 -10.20
C ASN A 383 -14.06 3.46 -9.05
N VAL A 384 -14.95 2.49 -9.04
CA VAL A 384 -16.03 2.38 -8.08
C VAL A 384 -15.91 1.02 -7.41
N THR A 385 -15.86 1.04 -6.10
CA THR A 385 -15.90 -0.14 -5.25
C THR A 385 -17.22 -0.16 -4.49
N GLU A 386 -18.01 -1.21 -4.68
CA GLU A 386 -19.30 -1.39 -4.02
C GLU A 386 -19.30 -2.65 -3.15
N ASN A 387 -20.03 -2.60 -2.04
CA ASN A 387 -20.14 -3.72 -1.09
C ASN A 387 -18.79 -4.25 -0.60
N ALA A 388 -17.78 -3.37 -0.56
CA ALA A 388 -16.44 -3.68 -0.10
C ALA A 388 -16.49 -4.11 1.37
N ARG A 389 -15.95 -5.29 1.67
CA ARG A 389 -15.86 -5.81 3.04
C ARG A 389 -14.58 -6.60 3.27
N ILE A 390 -14.08 -6.52 4.49
CA ILE A 390 -12.95 -7.30 4.96
C ILE A 390 -13.43 -8.72 5.27
N LEU A 391 -12.69 -9.71 4.78
CA LEU A 391 -12.93 -11.13 5.02
C LEU A 391 -12.04 -11.66 6.15
N ARG A 392 -10.76 -11.30 6.14
CA ARG A 392 -9.75 -11.76 7.10
C ARG A 392 -8.61 -10.75 7.19
N ILE A 393 -7.95 -10.69 8.35
CA ILE A 393 -6.72 -9.91 8.56
C ILE A 393 -5.70 -10.85 9.20
N ASP A 394 -4.56 -11.03 8.54
CA ASP A 394 -3.46 -11.85 9.05
C ASP A 394 -2.31 -10.92 9.46
N LEU A 395 -1.68 -11.17 10.62
CA LEU A 395 -0.47 -10.45 11.02
C LEU A 395 0.71 -10.94 10.15
N ALA A 396 1.34 -10.02 9.42
CA ALA A 396 2.49 -10.32 8.57
C ALA A 396 3.81 -9.89 9.23
N SER A 397 3.87 -8.69 9.78
CA SER A 397 5.10 -8.18 10.42
C SER A 397 4.76 -7.22 11.55
N ALA A 398 5.61 -7.21 12.58
CA ALA A 398 5.58 -6.22 13.64
C ALA A 398 7.02 -5.79 13.94
N THR A 399 7.28 -4.49 13.93
CA THR A 399 8.61 -3.93 14.22
C THR A 399 8.47 -2.68 15.06
N SER A 400 9.42 -2.47 15.97
CA SER A 400 9.49 -1.27 16.79
C SER A 400 10.91 -0.73 16.74
N ASP A 401 11.02 0.60 16.66
CA ASP A 401 12.26 1.34 16.83
C ASP A 401 12.03 2.57 17.71
N LYS A 402 13.03 3.45 17.85
CA LYS A 402 12.93 4.63 18.71
C LYS A 402 11.79 5.57 18.32
N HIS A 403 11.46 5.64 17.03
CA HIS A 403 10.53 6.61 16.46
C HIS A 403 9.16 6.00 16.20
N TYR A 404 9.09 4.79 15.63
CA TYR A 404 7.83 4.15 15.23
C TYR A 404 7.67 2.71 15.74
N ASP A 405 6.44 2.39 16.12
CA ASP A 405 5.87 1.06 16.00
C ASP A 405 5.27 0.93 14.60
N ALA A 406 5.61 -0.15 13.88
CA ALA A 406 5.10 -0.46 12.55
C ALA A 406 4.54 -1.90 12.50
N ILE A 407 3.31 -2.04 12.00
CA ILE A 407 2.62 -3.32 11.87
C ILE A 407 2.17 -3.49 10.43
N THR A 408 2.58 -4.58 9.80
CA THR A 408 2.09 -5.00 8.49
C THR A 408 1.09 -6.13 8.67
N VAL A 409 -0.07 -5.99 8.04
CA VAL A 409 -1.09 -7.04 7.98
C VAL A 409 -1.36 -7.40 6.54
N ARG A 410 -1.69 -8.66 6.27
CA ARG A 410 -2.31 -9.05 5.01
C ARG A 410 -3.82 -8.97 5.16
N LEU A 411 -4.44 -8.07 4.42
CA LEU A 411 -5.86 -7.80 4.43
C LEU A 411 -6.52 -8.57 3.28
N PHE A 412 -7.40 -9.51 3.59
CA PHE A 412 -8.25 -10.17 2.59
C PHE A 412 -9.59 -9.46 2.55
N ALA A 413 -10.05 -9.09 1.37
CA ALA A 413 -11.29 -8.35 1.17
C ALA A 413 -12.01 -8.80 -0.09
N THR A 414 -13.26 -8.37 -0.21
CA THR A 414 -14.06 -8.56 -1.42
C THR A 414 -14.86 -7.31 -1.73
N SER A 415 -14.97 -6.97 -3.01
CA SER A 415 -15.72 -5.82 -3.50
C SER A 415 -16.25 -6.12 -4.91
N VAL A 416 -17.34 -5.47 -5.28
CA VAL A 416 -17.67 -5.24 -6.69
C VAL A 416 -16.79 -4.08 -7.14
N ASP A 417 -16.01 -4.27 -8.20
CA ASP A 417 -15.05 -3.28 -8.69
C ASP A 417 -15.23 -3.06 -10.19
N TYR A 418 -15.39 -1.80 -10.57
CA TYR A 418 -15.42 -1.39 -11.96
C TYR A 418 -14.95 0.04 -12.18
N THR A 419 -14.47 0.33 -13.39
CA THR A 419 -14.19 1.70 -13.83
C THR A 419 -15.31 2.19 -14.73
N ILE A 420 -15.86 3.36 -14.42
CA ILE A 420 -16.93 4.00 -15.18
C ILE A 420 -16.47 5.37 -15.67
N GLY A 421 -16.77 5.71 -16.91
CA GLY A 421 -16.62 7.05 -17.45
C GLY A 421 -17.63 8.01 -16.83
N ASP A 422 -17.33 9.30 -16.84
CA ASP A 422 -18.28 10.34 -16.42
C ASP A 422 -19.53 10.39 -17.32
N ASP A 423 -19.44 9.82 -18.53
CA ASP A 423 -20.54 9.56 -19.46
C ASP A 423 -21.41 8.34 -19.07
N GLY A 424 -21.07 7.65 -17.97
CA GLY A 424 -21.76 6.46 -17.49
C GLY A 424 -21.33 5.15 -18.17
N LYS A 425 -20.41 5.20 -19.15
CA LYS A 425 -19.94 4.02 -19.86
C LYS A 425 -19.06 3.16 -18.95
N LEU A 426 -19.34 1.85 -18.92
CA LEU A 426 -18.44 0.89 -18.28
C LEU A 426 -17.15 0.79 -19.09
N LEU A 427 -16.03 1.16 -18.49
CA LEU A 427 -14.71 1.11 -19.11
C LEU A 427 -13.98 -0.20 -18.79
N SER A 428 -14.10 -0.68 -17.56
CA SER A 428 -13.55 -1.97 -17.11
C SER A 428 -14.26 -2.48 -15.86
N GLY A 429 -13.96 -3.71 -15.46
CA GLY A 429 -14.48 -4.41 -14.28
C GLY A 429 -15.87 -5.02 -14.46
N SER A 430 -16.56 -5.23 -13.34
CA SER A 430 -17.92 -5.77 -13.30
C SER A 430 -18.75 -5.03 -12.26
N LYS A 431 -19.99 -4.65 -12.63
CA LYS A 431 -20.97 -4.06 -11.70
C LYS A 431 -21.72 -5.10 -10.86
N THR A 432 -21.53 -6.39 -11.12
CA THR A 432 -22.37 -7.45 -10.53
C THR A 432 -21.55 -8.58 -9.92
N ARG A 433 -20.37 -8.86 -10.46
CA ARG A 433 -19.52 -9.93 -9.97
C ARG A 433 -18.53 -9.37 -8.94
N PRO A 434 -18.68 -9.69 -7.64
CA PRO A 434 -17.66 -9.36 -6.67
C PRO A 434 -16.38 -10.14 -6.97
N ARG A 435 -15.24 -9.54 -6.66
CA ARG A 435 -13.93 -10.20 -6.64
C ARG A 435 -13.43 -10.29 -5.21
N THR A 436 -12.58 -11.27 -4.96
CA THR A 436 -11.80 -11.39 -3.72
C THR A 436 -10.36 -10.98 -4.02
N TYR A 437 -9.76 -10.27 -3.08
CA TYR A 437 -8.42 -9.73 -3.19
C TYR A 437 -7.68 -9.76 -1.86
N SER A 438 -6.35 -9.69 -1.90
CA SER A 438 -5.55 -9.40 -0.71
C SER A 438 -4.41 -8.45 -0.98
N GLU A 439 -4.05 -7.71 0.06
CA GLU A 439 -2.99 -6.69 0.03
C GLU A 439 -2.27 -6.65 1.39
N TYR A 440 -0.99 -6.31 1.37
CA TYR A 440 -0.22 -6.05 2.58
C TYR A 440 -0.30 -4.57 2.93
N TRP A 441 -0.90 -4.26 4.07
CA TRP A 441 -1.08 -2.91 4.56
C TRP A 441 -0.16 -2.67 5.75
N THR A 442 0.77 -1.73 5.59
CA THR A 442 1.71 -1.33 6.66
C THR A 442 1.18 -0.10 7.37
N TRP A 443 1.10 -0.18 8.69
CA TRP A 443 0.60 0.84 9.59
C TRP A 443 1.72 1.34 10.48
N ILE A 444 1.77 2.64 10.72
CA ILE A 444 2.77 3.26 11.60
C ILE A 444 2.10 4.08 12.70
N ARG A 445 2.73 4.09 13.87
CA ARG A 445 2.37 4.93 15.01
C ARG A 445 3.64 5.29 15.77
N GLY A 446 3.75 6.50 16.29
CA GLY A 446 4.91 6.92 17.07
C GLY A 446 5.11 6.02 18.30
N THR A 447 6.33 5.55 18.55
CA THR A 447 6.64 4.58 19.63
C THR A 447 6.30 5.09 21.02
N ALA A 448 6.24 6.41 21.22
CA ALA A 448 5.85 7.04 22.49
C ALA A 448 4.32 7.08 22.70
N ARG A 449 3.52 6.87 21.65
CA ARG A 449 2.05 6.95 21.72
C ARG A 449 1.48 5.78 22.54
N ARG A 450 0.54 6.09 23.42
CA ARG A 450 -0.20 5.12 24.27
C ARG A 450 -1.68 5.43 24.25
N GLY A 451 -2.54 4.42 24.33
CA GLY A 451 -3.98 4.62 24.36
C GLY A 451 -4.68 3.98 23.16
N ALA A 452 -5.98 3.70 23.34
CA ALA A 452 -6.79 3.02 22.36
C ALA A 452 -6.85 3.80 21.03
N SER A 453 -6.99 3.05 19.94
CA SER A 453 -7.24 3.63 18.63
C SER A 453 -8.57 4.39 18.60
N ARG A 454 -8.57 5.50 17.88
CA ARG A 454 -9.71 6.39 17.71
C ARG A 454 -10.43 6.05 16.41
N GLY A 455 -11.76 6.02 16.49
CA GLY A 455 -12.65 6.02 15.33
C GLY A 455 -13.39 7.35 15.15
N ASP A 456 -13.11 8.34 16.00
CA ASP A 456 -13.75 9.65 15.90
C ASP A 456 -13.25 10.45 14.69
N THR A 457 -14.11 11.32 14.18
CA THR A 457 -13.80 12.23 13.08
C THR A 457 -13.39 13.60 13.63
N ASN A 458 -12.66 13.61 14.75
CA ASN A 458 -12.17 14.80 15.43
C ASN A 458 -10.63 14.87 15.37
N CYS A 459 -10.10 16.08 15.27
CA CYS A 459 -8.67 16.34 15.37
C CYS A 459 -8.17 15.86 16.73
N PRO A 460 -7.12 15.02 16.77
CA PRO A 460 -6.71 14.41 18.01
C PRO A 460 -6.07 15.38 19.01
N ASN A 461 -5.66 16.55 18.54
CA ASN A 461 -5.03 17.61 19.34
C ASN A 461 -6.06 18.64 19.86
N CYS A 462 -6.92 19.18 18.99
CA CYS A 462 -7.83 20.28 19.37
C CYS A 462 -9.32 19.91 19.45
N GLY A 463 -9.71 18.68 19.10
CA GLY A 463 -11.10 18.22 19.15
C GLY A 463 -12.03 18.77 18.05
N ALA A 464 -11.58 19.71 17.22
CA ALA A 464 -12.34 20.20 16.06
C ALA A 464 -12.63 19.08 15.05
N PRO A 465 -13.58 19.22 14.11
CA PRO A 465 -13.76 18.24 13.04
C PRO A 465 -12.46 17.95 12.30
N LEU A 466 -12.27 16.69 11.88
CA LEU A 466 -11.03 16.19 11.26
C LEU A 466 -10.88 16.67 9.81
N ARG A 467 -10.71 17.98 9.64
CA ARG A 467 -10.39 18.62 8.37
C ARG A 467 -8.89 18.79 8.26
N ILE A 468 -8.28 17.99 7.40
CA ILE A 468 -6.84 17.91 7.21
C ILE A 468 -6.51 18.39 5.81
N GLY A 469 -5.70 19.44 5.71
CA GLY A 469 -5.24 19.95 4.42
C GLY A 469 -4.25 18.99 3.74
N MET A 470 -3.93 19.23 2.47
CA MET A 470 -3.01 18.38 1.68
C MET A 470 -1.64 18.15 2.35
N ALA A 471 -1.16 19.11 3.13
CA ALA A 471 0.07 19.00 3.92
C ALA A 471 -0.06 18.11 5.18
N GLY A 472 -1.21 17.49 5.45
CA GLY A 472 -1.41 16.61 6.61
C GLY A 472 -1.63 17.35 7.91
N THR A 473 -1.85 18.66 7.83
CA THR A 473 -2.04 19.54 8.97
C THR A 473 -3.51 19.81 9.19
N CYS A 474 -3.91 19.83 10.46
CA CYS A 474 -5.27 20.23 10.83
C CYS A 474 -5.52 21.69 10.43
N GLU A 475 -6.63 21.95 9.75
CA GLU A 475 -7.00 23.31 9.32
C GLU A 475 -7.21 24.29 10.50
N TYR A 476 -7.56 23.75 11.68
CA TYR A 476 -7.85 24.53 12.88
C TYR A 476 -6.60 24.81 13.73
N CYS A 477 -5.91 23.77 14.21
CA CYS A 477 -4.78 23.93 15.14
C CYS A 477 -3.39 23.76 14.49
N ARG A 478 -3.33 23.52 13.17
CA ARG A 478 -2.09 23.38 12.37
C ARG A 478 -1.15 22.23 12.74
N ILE A 479 -1.53 21.38 13.70
CA ILE A 479 -0.75 20.18 14.04
C ILE A 479 -0.69 19.20 12.87
N LYS A 480 0.44 18.52 12.70
CA LYS A 480 0.63 17.44 11.72
C LYS A 480 -0.03 16.16 12.24
N VAL A 481 -1.20 15.82 11.73
CA VAL A 481 -1.97 14.65 12.21
C VAL A 481 -1.43 13.34 11.61
N THR A 482 -0.82 13.42 10.44
CA THR A 482 -0.57 12.27 9.56
C THR A 482 0.83 11.67 9.71
N ALA A 483 1.53 12.05 10.78
CA ALA A 483 2.87 11.56 11.13
C ALA A 483 2.83 10.38 12.13
N GLY A 484 1.66 9.79 12.39
CA GLY A 484 1.52 8.67 13.33
C GLY A 484 1.65 9.03 14.81
N GLU A 485 1.80 10.32 15.15
CA GLU A 485 1.98 10.77 16.54
C GLU A 485 0.72 10.58 17.41
N PHE A 486 -0.46 10.51 16.79
CA PHE A 486 -1.75 10.49 17.50
C PHE A 486 -2.46 9.13 17.45
N ASP A 487 -2.33 8.37 16.37
CA ASP A 487 -2.92 7.05 16.18
C ASP A 487 -2.23 6.34 15.00
N TRP A 488 -2.65 5.11 14.71
CA TRP A 488 -2.19 4.37 13.53
C TRP A 488 -2.60 5.08 12.24
N VAL A 489 -1.59 5.27 11.39
CA VAL A 489 -1.68 5.85 10.06
C VAL A 489 -1.22 4.80 9.05
N LEU A 490 -1.96 4.64 7.96
CA LEU A 490 -1.59 3.75 6.87
C LEU A 490 -0.40 4.33 6.10
N SER A 491 0.74 3.66 6.14
CA SER A 491 1.98 4.14 5.52
C SER A 491 2.21 3.54 4.13
N ARG A 492 1.71 2.32 3.88
CA ARG A 492 1.93 1.62 2.60
C ARG A 492 0.85 0.58 2.32
N ILE A 493 0.59 0.37 1.04
CA ILE A 493 -0.18 -0.75 0.50
C ILE A 493 0.71 -1.44 -0.55
N GLU A 494 1.02 -2.71 -0.34
CA GLU A 494 1.79 -3.57 -1.25
C GLU A 494 0.91 -4.71 -1.75
N GLN A 495 1.06 -5.07 -3.03
CA GLN A 495 0.34 -6.20 -3.62
C GLN A 495 1.01 -7.52 -3.21
N ASP A 496 0.26 -8.63 -3.28
CA ASP A 496 0.74 -9.96 -2.87
C ASP A 496 1.99 -10.42 -3.63
N ASP A 497 2.14 -10.03 -4.89
CA ASP A 497 3.28 -10.32 -5.75
C ASP A 497 4.48 -9.38 -5.53
N SER A 498 4.25 -8.26 -4.84
CA SER A 498 5.28 -7.28 -4.51
C SER A 498 5.88 -7.45 -3.13
N TYR A 499 5.05 -7.80 -2.15
CA TYR A 499 5.47 -7.91 -0.77
C TYR A 499 6.43 -9.08 -0.58
N THR A 500 7.56 -8.81 0.08
CA THR A 500 8.51 -9.86 0.44
C THR A 500 8.74 -9.98 1.93
N GLY A 501 8.20 -9.10 2.77
CA GLY A 501 8.39 -9.15 4.24
C GLY A 501 8.99 -7.91 4.86
#